data_AF-A0A6I3T148-F1
#
_entry.id   AF-A0A6I3T148-F1
#
_cell.length_a   1.000
_cell.length_b   1.000
_cell.length_c   1.000
_cell.angle_alpha   90.00
_cell.angle_beta   90.00
_cell.angle_gamma   90.00
#
_symmetry.space_group_name_H-M   'P 1'
#
loop_
_entity.id
_entity.type
_entity.pdbx_description
1 polymer ?
#
loop_
_entity_poly.entity_id
_entity_poly.type
_entity_poly.pdbx_seq_one_letter_code
_entity_poly.pdbx_strand_id
1 'polypeptide(L)'
;MDYRSFLAAPLLALLLVAGQAGAAPARAEVPLHYGPNDVKAGEFSFQILRGFVGNLTASGFDTYTVFLKPEKAGEPWLHVTMPSSQGLGYNLRSYESGDANLVAVSFYREGGQLYAVEAERTGTTPAERLKKGAVQFKRYKFNGDTDVPMFERDDVVRARAPFQDASEALKKEFFGAAGK
;
A
#
# COMPACT_ATOMS: atom_id res chain seq x y z
N MET A 1 -14.92 74.70 -26.82
CA MET A 1 -15.55 73.78 -27.79
C MET A 1 -14.73 72.51 -27.81
N ASP A 2 -15.46 71.39 -27.84
CA ASP A 2 -15.02 70.01 -28.07
C ASP A 2 -14.46 69.17 -26.92
N TYR A 3 -15.41 68.35 -26.43
CA TYR A 3 -15.31 67.08 -25.72
C TYR A 3 -14.24 66.14 -26.30
N ARG A 4 -13.58 65.37 -25.42
CA ARG A 4 -13.49 63.91 -25.55
C ARG A 4 -13.00 63.26 -24.25
N SER A 5 -13.97 62.71 -23.53
CA SER A 5 -13.81 61.73 -22.48
C SER A 5 -13.09 60.49 -23.01
N PHE A 6 -12.01 60.07 -22.34
CA PHE A 6 -11.51 58.71 -22.42
C PHE A 6 -11.48 58.11 -21.02
N LEU A 7 -12.47 57.26 -20.76
CA LEU A 7 -12.50 56.34 -19.63
C LEU A 7 -11.37 55.31 -19.82
N ALA A 8 -10.32 55.39 -19.01
CA ALA A 8 -9.33 54.33 -18.89
C ALA A 8 -9.88 53.29 -17.91
N ALA A 9 -10.40 52.18 -18.44
CA ALA A 9 -10.73 51.01 -17.65
C ALA A 9 -9.44 50.30 -17.22
N PRO A 10 -9.21 50.02 -15.92
CA PRO A 10 -8.12 49.14 -15.53
C PRO A 10 -8.53 47.68 -15.82
N LEU A 11 -7.82 47.05 -16.75
CA LEU A 11 -7.93 45.62 -17.04
C LEU A 11 -7.29 44.84 -15.88
N LEU A 12 -8.11 44.29 -14.99
CA LEU A 12 -7.67 43.41 -13.91
C LEU A 12 -7.32 42.04 -14.50
N ALA A 13 -6.04 41.82 -14.81
CA ALA A 13 -5.54 40.51 -15.24
C ALA A 13 -5.46 39.56 -14.03
N LEU A 14 -6.48 38.72 -13.84
CA LEU A 14 -6.38 37.55 -12.96
C LEU A 14 -5.43 36.52 -13.58
N LEU A 15 -4.23 36.42 -13.04
CA LEU A 15 -3.35 35.27 -13.24
C LEU A 15 -3.90 34.09 -12.42
N LEU A 16 -4.79 33.30 -13.04
CA LEU A 16 -5.09 31.95 -12.60
C LEU A 16 -3.86 31.08 -12.88
N VAL A 17 -2.97 30.98 -11.90
CA VAL A 17 -2.06 29.83 -11.82
C VAL A 17 -2.91 28.64 -11.41
N ALA A 18 -3.57 28.03 -12.39
CA ALA A 18 -4.06 26.66 -12.27
C ALA A 18 -2.82 25.76 -12.31
N GLY A 19 -2.09 25.72 -11.19
CA GLY A 19 -1.21 24.61 -10.91
C GLY A 19 -2.10 23.38 -10.86
N GLN A 20 -2.08 22.59 -11.94
CA GLN A 20 -2.43 21.18 -11.88
C GLN A 20 -1.44 20.54 -10.91
N ALA A 21 -1.72 20.68 -9.61
CA ALA A 21 -1.26 19.74 -8.62
C ALA A 21 -1.90 18.42 -9.05
N GLY A 22 -1.14 17.62 -9.80
CA GLY A 22 -1.47 16.22 -10.00
C GLY A 22 -1.82 15.69 -8.62
N ALA A 23 -3.05 15.22 -8.46
CA ALA A 23 -3.55 14.75 -7.17
C ALA A 23 -2.49 13.82 -6.59
N ALA A 24 -1.95 14.19 -5.42
CA ALA A 24 -1.02 13.33 -4.72
C ALA A 24 -1.69 11.94 -4.62
N PRO A 25 -0.94 10.84 -4.82
CA PRO A 25 -1.54 9.53 -4.69
C PRO A 25 -2.20 9.42 -3.33
N ALA A 26 -3.49 9.03 -3.31
CA ALA A 26 -4.26 8.91 -2.05
C ALA A 26 -3.52 8.00 -1.04
N ARG A 27 -2.69 7.09 -1.56
CA ARG A 27 -1.90 6.10 -0.83
C ARG A 27 -0.44 6.27 -1.18
N ALA A 28 0.38 6.66 -0.21
CA ALA A 28 1.82 6.72 -0.38
C ALA A 28 2.43 5.34 -0.09
N GLU A 29 2.70 4.56 -1.15
CA GLU A 29 3.40 3.27 -1.02
C GLU A 29 4.71 3.43 -0.24
N VAL A 30 4.99 2.48 0.64
CA VAL A 30 6.24 2.41 1.41
C VAL A 30 7.18 1.46 0.65
N PRO A 31 8.21 1.98 -0.04
CA PRO A 31 9.17 1.13 -0.72
C PRO A 31 10.03 0.39 0.31
N LEU A 32 10.06 -0.94 0.22
CA LEU A 32 10.83 -1.80 1.12
C LEU A 32 11.94 -2.53 0.36
N HIS A 33 13.17 -2.46 0.87
CA HIS A 33 14.28 -3.31 0.44
C HIS A 33 14.37 -4.58 1.30
N TYR A 34 15.13 -5.57 0.86
CA TYR A 34 15.42 -6.75 1.67
C TYR A 34 16.17 -6.38 2.95
N GLY A 35 15.84 -7.05 4.05
CA GLY A 35 16.33 -6.73 5.38
C GLY A 35 15.44 -5.72 6.13
N PRO A 36 15.98 -5.02 7.15
CA PRO A 36 15.23 -4.10 7.99
C PRO A 36 14.99 -2.76 7.30
N ASN A 37 13.76 -2.25 7.40
CA ASN A 37 13.35 -0.94 6.88
C ASN A 37 12.73 -0.13 8.02
N ASP A 38 13.17 1.12 8.21
CA ASP A 38 12.56 2.04 9.18
C ASP A 38 11.40 2.78 8.53
N VAL A 39 10.23 2.72 9.15
CA VAL A 39 9.00 3.31 8.63
C VAL A 39 8.34 4.16 9.71
N LYS A 40 8.10 5.44 9.41
CA LYS A 40 7.35 6.34 10.30
C LYS A 40 5.95 6.58 9.75
N ALA A 41 4.95 6.45 10.62
CA ALA A 41 3.56 6.81 10.34
C ALA A 41 2.94 7.46 11.58
N GLY A 42 2.69 8.77 11.50
CA GLY A 42 2.19 9.55 12.62
C GLY A 42 3.24 9.62 13.73
N GLU A 43 2.80 9.33 14.96
CA GLU A 43 3.66 9.23 16.14
C GLU A 43 4.43 7.90 16.20
N PHE A 44 3.95 6.86 15.50
CA PHE A 44 4.53 5.53 15.56
C PHE A 44 5.73 5.38 14.63
N SER A 45 6.70 4.61 15.10
CA SER A 45 7.87 4.18 14.33
C SER A 45 7.91 2.66 14.26
N PHE A 46 8.08 2.11 13.07
CA PHE A 46 8.07 0.69 12.80
C PHE A 46 9.39 0.23 12.21
N GLN A 47 9.77 -1.00 12.51
CA GLN A 47 10.74 -1.75 11.72
C GLN A 47 10.01 -2.82 10.93
N ILE A 48 10.11 -2.75 9.60
CA ILE A 48 9.58 -3.78 8.70
C ILE A 48 10.75 -4.57 8.14
N LEU A 49 10.82 -5.87 8.46
CA LEU A 49 11.80 -6.78 7.88
C LEU A 49 11.18 -7.47 6.68
N ARG A 50 11.73 -7.22 5.49
CA ARG A 50 11.40 -7.98 4.29
C ARG A 50 12.45 -9.08 4.10
N GLY A 51 12.00 -10.34 4.08
CA GLY A 51 12.85 -11.50 3.82
C GLY A 51 12.34 -12.28 2.63
N PHE A 52 13.25 -12.94 1.90
CA PHE A 52 12.88 -13.91 0.88
C PHE A 52 12.94 -15.32 1.46
N VAL A 53 11.87 -16.08 1.31
CA VAL A 53 11.82 -17.50 1.62
C VAL A 53 12.01 -18.26 0.32
N GLY A 54 13.23 -18.75 0.12
CA GLY A 54 13.52 -19.73 -0.92
C GLY A 54 13.03 -21.10 -0.50
N ASN A 55 12.47 -21.85 -1.44
CA ASN A 55 12.22 -23.28 -1.29
C ASN A 55 12.95 -24.02 -2.42
N LEU A 56 12.99 -25.35 -2.35
CA LEU A 56 13.61 -26.19 -3.37
C LEU A 56 12.79 -26.25 -4.68
N THR A 57 11.86 -25.33 -4.89
CA THR A 57 11.02 -25.21 -6.08
C THR A 57 11.24 -23.87 -6.75
N ALA A 58 10.74 -23.71 -7.99
CA ALA A 58 10.83 -22.45 -8.74
C ALA A 58 9.90 -21.34 -8.19
N SER A 59 9.52 -21.40 -6.91
CA SER A 59 8.42 -20.61 -6.34
C SER A 59 8.77 -20.16 -4.93
N GLY A 60 9.66 -19.18 -4.81
CA GLY A 60 9.93 -18.52 -3.53
C GLY A 60 8.88 -17.47 -3.20
N PHE A 61 9.00 -16.83 -2.04
CA PHE A 61 8.11 -15.74 -1.70
C PHE A 61 8.70 -14.77 -0.69
N ASP A 62 8.25 -13.52 -0.76
CA ASP A 62 8.55 -12.51 0.25
C ASP A 62 7.71 -12.73 1.53
N THR A 63 8.37 -12.60 2.67
CA THR A 63 7.76 -12.50 4.00
C THR A 63 8.06 -11.13 4.59
N TYR A 64 7.10 -10.61 5.36
CA TYR A 64 7.23 -9.33 6.06
C TYR A 64 6.89 -9.52 7.54
N THR A 65 7.85 -9.18 8.39
CA THR A 65 7.67 -9.12 9.85
C THR A 65 7.68 -7.65 10.26
N VAL A 66 6.69 -7.23 11.05
CA VAL A 66 6.55 -5.83 11.44
C VAL A 66 6.68 -5.69 12.95
N PHE A 67 7.56 -4.80 13.37
CA PHE A 67 7.73 -4.44 14.77
C PHE A 67 7.38 -2.97 14.98
N LEU A 68 6.70 -2.66 16.07
CA LEU A 68 6.58 -1.33 16.62
C LEU A 68 7.83 -1.06 17.46
N LYS A 69 8.55 0.02 17.12
CA LYS A 69 9.72 0.46 17.88
C LYS A 69 9.23 1.17 19.15
N PRO A 70 9.88 0.93 20.30
CA PRO A 70 9.55 1.62 21.52
C PRO A 70 9.92 3.10 21.42
N GLU A 71 9.27 3.93 22.23
CA GLU A 71 9.63 5.35 22.34
C GLU A 71 10.94 5.55 23.10
N LYS A 72 11.27 4.65 24.03
CA LYS A 72 12.47 4.74 24.86
C LYS A 72 13.48 3.65 24.50
N ALA A 73 14.75 4.03 24.49
CA ALA A 73 15.83 3.08 24.31
C ALA A 73 15.87 2.06 25.47
N GLY A 74 16.05 0.78 25.16
CA GLY A 74 16.10 -0.31 26.13
C GLY A 74 14.77 -1.02 26.38
N GLU A 75 13.65 -0.47 25.90
CA GLU A 75 12.36 -1.17 25.90
C GLU A 75 12.28 -2.21 24.76
N PRO A 76 11.46 -3.27 24.91
CA PRO A 76 11.30 -4.27 23.88
C PRO A 76 10.57 -3.71 22.65
N TRP A 77 10.93 -4.24 21.48
CA TRP A 77 10.15 -4.00 20.28
C TRP A 77 8.96 -4.93 20.28
N LEU A 78 7.79 -4.40 19.92
CA LEU A 78 6.56 -5.16 19.98
C LEU A 78 6.21 -5.66 18.58
N HIS A 79 5.94 -6.96 18.48
CA HIS A 79 5.54 -7.54 17.20
C HIS A 79 4.12 -7.07 16.86
N VAL A 80 3.97 -6.36 15.73
CA VAL A 80 2.66 -6.03 15.18
C VAL A 80 2.04 -7.27 14.54
N THR A 81 1.02 -7.82 15.19
CA THR A 81 0.34 -9.04 14.73
C THR A 81 -0.64 -8.76 13.59
N MET A 82 -1.14 -9.81 12.93
CA MET A 82 -2.22 -9.70 11.95
C MET A 82 -3.22 -10.86 12.08
N PRO A 83 -4.48 -10.69 11.66
CA PRO A 83 -5.42 -11.80 11.55
C PRO A 83 -4.96 -12.75 10.45
N SER A 84 -4.64 -14.00 10.81
CA SER A 84 -4.42 -15.07 9.83
C SER A 84 -5.74 -15.84 9.60
N SER A 85 -5.81 -16.57 8.50
CA SER A 85 -6.90 -17.51 8.23
C SER A 85 -7.00 -18.67 9.25
N GLN A 86 -5.98 -18.85 10.13
CA GLN A 86 -5.96 -19.85 11.20
C GLN A 86 -5.42 -19.30 12.55
N GLY A 87 -5.88 -18.12 13.00
CA GLY A 87 -5.49 -17.52 14.30
C GLY A 87 -4.62 -16.27 14.16
N LEU A 88 -3.77 -15.98 15.15
CA LEU A 88 -2.81 -14.86 15.08
C LEU A 88 -1.65 -15.20 14.13
N GLY A 89 -1.55 -14.44 13.04
CA GLY A 89 -0.42 -14.49 12.12
C GLY A 89 0.68 -13.53 12.57
N TYR A 90 1.91 -14.00 12.50
CA TYR A 90 3.11 -13.22 12.84
C TYR A 90 3.82 -12.67 11.60
N ASN A 91 3.33 -12.95 10.40
CA ASN A 91 3.98 -12.54 9.17
C ASN A 91 2.96 -12.36 8.06
N LEU A 92 3.14 -11.32 7.27
CA LEU A 92 2.51 -11.18 5.96
C LEU A 92 3.36 -11.92 4.93
N ARG A 93 2.73 -12.62 3.99
CA ARG A 93 3.45 -13.41 2.97
C ARG A 93 2.89 -13.11 1.60
N SER A 94 3.78 -12.78 0.67
CA SER A 94 3.47 -12.95 -0.75
C SER A 94 3.48 -14.46 -1.06
N TYR A 95 2.87 -14.86 -2.17
CA TYR A 95 2.94 -16.24 -2.64
C TYR A 95 3.08 -16.24 -4.15
N GLU A 96 4.22 -16.76 -4.61
CA GLU A 96 4.48 -17.00 -6.02
C GLU A 96 4.28 -18.48 -6.34
N SER A 97 3.80 -18.72 -7.55
CA SER A 97 3.91 -19.99 -8.23
C SER A 97 4.65 -19.75 -9.55
N GLY A 98 5.27 -20.77 -10.14
CA GLY A 98 6.08 -20.61 -11.35
C GLY A 98 5.36 -19.92 -12.52
N ASP A 99 4.02 -19.97 -12.54
CA ASP A 99 3.19 -19.45 -13.64
C ASP A 99 2.41 -18.16 -13.29
N ALA A 100 2.36 -17.76 -12.01
CA ALA A 100 1.67 -16.55 -11.54
C ALA A 100 2.01 -16.20 -10.09
N ASN A 101 2.06 -14.90 -9.78
CA ASN A 101 2.00 -14.37 -8.42
C ASN A 101 0.55 -14.32 -7.93
N LEU A 102 0.21 -15.19 -6.96
CA LEU A 102 -1.16 -15.35 -6.46
C LEU A 102 -1.47 -14.42 -5.29
N VAL A 103 -0.48 -14.12 -4.46
CA VAL A 103 -0.62 -13.18 -3.35
C VAL A 103 0.54 -12.19 -3.40
N ALA A 104 0.24 -10.90 -3.30
CA ALA A 104 1.22 -9.85 -3.15
C ALA A 104 0.87 -8.98 -1.93
N VAL A 105 1.90 -8.65 -1.16
CA VAL A 105 1.77 -7.74 -0.01
C VAL A 105 2.55 -6.47 -0.29
N SER A 106 1.96 -5.32 0.04
CA SER A 106 2.66 -4.03 0.11
C SER A 106 2.19 -3.24 1.33
N PHE A 107 2.92 -2.20 1.67
CA PHE A 107 2.61 -1.29 2.78
C PHE A 107 2.45 0.12 2.23
N TYR A 108 1.57 0.91 2.85
CA TYR A 108 1.36 2.29 2.46
C TYR A 108 0.95 3.15 3.64
N ARG A 109 1.07 4.46 3.44
CA ARG A 109 0.64 5.48 4.39
C ARG A 109 -0.52 6.28 3.82
N GLU A 110 -1.51 6.53 4.66
CA GLU A 110 -2.68 7.35 4.36
C GLU A 110 -3.09 8.05 5.67
N GLY A 111 -3.20 9.39 5.66
CA GLY A 111 -3.61 10.15 6.87
C GLY A 111 -2.72 9.97 8.10
N GLY A 112 -1.41 9.72 7.93
CA GLY A 112 -0.49 9.46 9.05
C GLY A 112 -0.58 8.04 9.63
N GLN A 113 -1.43 7.19 9.08
CA GLN A 113 -1.61 5.80 9.50
C GLN A 113 -0.82 4.85 8.60
N LEU A 114 -0.24 3.79 9.20
CA LEU A 114 0.34 2.68 8.46
C LEU A 114 -0.74 1.64 8.12
N TYR A 115 -0.75 1.21 6.87
CA TYR A 115 -1.57 0.13 6.36
C TYR A 115 -0.72 -0.95 5.70
N ALA A 116 -1.18 -2.19 5.80
CA ALA A 116 -0.79 -3.28 4.91
C ALA A 116 -1.91 -3.52 3.89
N VAL A 117 -1.56 -3.92 2.67
CA VAL A 117 -2.51 -4.39 1.67
C VAL A 117 -2.06 -5.75 1.14
N GLU A 118 -2.99 -6.69 1.13
CA GLU A 118 -2.84 -8.00 0.50
C GLU A 118 -3.68 -8.01 -0.77
N ALA A 119 -3.05 -8.15 -1.93
CA ALA A 119 -3.73 -8.50 -3.17
C ALA A 119 -3.75 -10.01 -3.32
N GLU A 120 -4.92 -10.58 -3.53
CA GLU A 120 -5.12 -12.01 -3.74
C GLU A 120 -5.80 -12.26 -5.09
N ARG A 121 -5.17 -13.06 -5.93
CA ARG A 121 -5.66 -13.46 -7.25
C ARG A 121 -6.35 -14.82 -7.18
N THR A 122 -7.54 -14.92 -7.76
CA THR A 122 -8.28 -16.18 -7.90
C THR A 122 -7.68 -17.10 -8.96
N GLY A 123 -7.94 -18.39 -8.89
CA GLY A 123 -7.52 -19.38 -9.89
C GLY A 123 -6.18 -20.00 -9.51
N THR A 124 -6.24 -21.05 -8.71
CA THR A 124 -5.09 -21.67 -8.03
C THR A 124 -4.59 -22.91 -8.75
N THR A 125 -5.28 -23.43 -9.76
CA THR A 125 -4.82 -24.58 -10.55
C THR A 125 -3.81 -24.15 -11.64
N PRO A 126 -2.93 -25.05 -12.14
CA PRO A 126 -1.99 -24.71 -13.21
C PRO A 126 -2.66 -24.10 -14.46
N ALA A 127 -3.77 -24.68 -14.92
CA ALA A 127 -4.48 -24.18 -16.09
C ALA A 127 -5.11 -22.80 -15.87
N GLU A 128 -5.57 -22.49 -14.65
CA GLU A 128 -6.11 -21.18 -14.29
C GLU A 128 -5.00 -20.14 -14.12
N ARG A 129 -3.80 -20.54 -13.67
CA ARG A 129 -2.64 -19.64 -13.53
C ARG A 129 -2.17 -19.09 -14.87
N LEU A 130 -2.35 -19.81 -15.97
CA LEU A 130 -2.00 -19.35 -17.32
C LEU A 130 -2.92 -18.27 -17.90
N LYS A 131 -3.98 -17.86 -17.18
CA LYS A 131 -4.96 -16.86 -17.62
C LYS A 131 -5.05 -15.72 -16.61
N LYS A 132 -5.59 -14.57 -16.98
CA LYS A 132 -5.88 -13.50 -16.01
C LYS A 132 -7.00 -13.94 -15.05
N GLY A 133 -6.82 -13.68 -13.75
CA GLY A 133 -7.78 -13.98 -12.69
C GLY A 133 -8.33 -12.72 -12.03
N ALA A 134 -9.48 -12.82 -11.34
CA ALA A 134 -9.98 -11.72 -10.52
C ALA A 134 -9.03 -11.48 -9.34
N VAL A 135 -8.93 -10.22 -8.90
CA VAL A 135 -8.09 -9.84 -7.75
C VAL A 135 -8.93 -9.12 -6.71
N GLN A 136 -8.69 -9.42 -5.43
CA GLN A 136 -9.20 -8.67 -4.30
C GLN A 136 -8.06 -8.04 -3.50
N PHE A 137 -8.27 -6.81 -3.05
CA PHE A 137 -7.38 -6.05 -2.18
C PHE A 137 -7.97 -6.04 -0.77
N LYS A 138 -7.33 -6.74 0.16
CA LYS A 138 -7.66 -6.69 1.58
C LYS A 138 -6.75 -5.66 2.23
N ARG A 139 -7.34 -4.62 2.81
CA ARG A 139 -6.63 -3.58 3.56
C ARG A 139 -6.62 -3.94 5.03
N TYR A 140 -5.48 -3.74 5.66
CA TYR A 140 -5.32 -3.86 7.10
C TYR A 140 -4.72 -2.58 7.67
N LYS A 141 -5.38 -2.01 8.67
CA LYS A 141 -4.99 -0.77 9.34
C LYS A 141 -4.30 -1.10 10.65
N PHE A 142 -3.17 -0.47 10.96
CA PHE A 142 -2.58 -0.59 12.30
C PHE A 142 -3.55 0.01 13.34
N ASN A 143 -3.82 -0.72 14.41
CA ASN A 143 -4.85 -0.38 15.40
C ASN A 143 -4.50 0.84 16.28
N GLY A 144 -3.23 1.27 16.29
CA GLY A 144 -2.78 2.40 17.11
C GLY A 144 -2.51 2.01 18.57
N ASP A 145 -2.54 0.71 18.88
CA ASP A 145 -2.37 0.19 20.24
C ASP A 145 -0.89 -0.18 20.48
N THR A 146 -0.30 0.35 21.55
CA THR A 146 1.09 0.09 21.96
C THR A 146 1.22 -1.04 22.96
N ASP A 147 0.13 -1.54 23.53
CA ASP A 147 0.12 -2.71 24.43
C ASP A 147 -0.09 -3.99 23.63
N VAL A 148 -1.01 -3.94 22.65
CA VAL A 148 -1.34 -5.08 21.77
C VAL A 148 -1.34 -4.62 20.30
N PRO A 149 -0.15 -4.36 19.71
CA PRO A 149 -0.07 -3.86 18.35
C PRO A 149 -0.53 -4.89 17.33
N MET A 150 -1.47 -4.47 16.48
CA MET A 150 -2.07 -5.35 15.47
C MET A 150 -2.48 -4.57 14.22
N PHE A 151 -2.42 -5.25 13.07
CA PHE A 151 -3.12 -4.85 11.87
C PHE A 151 -4.54 -5.44 11.88
N GLU A 152 -5.55 -4.58 11.91
CA GLU A 152 -6.96 -4.99 11.82
C GLU A 152 -7.47 -4.88 10.40
N ARG A 153 -8.37 -5.80 9.99
CA ARG A 153 -8.96 -5.71 8.65
C ARG A 153 -9.86 -4.48 8.57
N ASP A 154 -9.55 -3.61 7.62
CA ASP A 154 -10.21 -2.32 7.41
C ASP A 154 -11.28 -2.43 6.31
N ASP A 155 -10.89 -2.94 5.15
CA ASP A 155 -11.79 -3.02 3.98
C ASP A 155 -11.34 -4.12 3.00
N VAL A 156 -12.24 -4.56 2.13
CA VAL A 156 -11.97 -5.46 1.02
C VAL A 156 -12.55 -4.89 -0.27
N VAL A 157 -11.66 -4.53 -1.20
CA VAL A 157 -12.03 -3.92 -2.48
C VAL A 157 -11.66 -4.87 -3.61
N ARG A 158 -12.51 -5.03 -4.61
CA ARG A 158 -12.19 -5.83 -5.80
C ARG A 158 -11.49 -4.97 -6.85
N ALA A 159 -10.50 -5.56 -7.52
CA ALA A 159 -9.95 -4.99 -8.75
C ALA A 159 -11.03 -4.91 -9.84
N ARG A 160 -10.93 -3.90 -10.68
CA ARG A 160 -11.86 -3.63 -11.78
C ARG A 160 -11.56 -4.54 -12.98
N ALA A 161 -10.28 -4.80 -13.23
CA ALA A 161 -9.84 -5.72 -14.26
C ALA A 161 -9.27 -7.02 -13.66
N PRO A 162 -9.26 -8.12 -14.43
CA PRO A 162 -8.50 -9.30 -14.06
C PRO A 162 -7.01 -9.10 -14.38
N PHE A 163 -6.14 -9.74 -13.59
CA PHE A 163 -4.69 -9.63 -13.71
C PHE A 163 -4.01 -10.99 -13.82
N GLN A 164 -2.85 -11.02 -14.48
CA GLN A 164 -1.99 -12.20 -14.49
C GLN A 164 -1.38 -12.41 -13.10
N ASP A 165 -0.93 -11.31 -12.49
CA ASP A 165 -0.22 -11.30 -11.21
C ASP A 165 -0.91 -10.36 -10.20
N ALA A 166 -1.01 -10.79 -8.95
CA ALA A 166 -1.56 -9.95 -7.88
C ALA A 166 -0.70 -8.68 -7.64
N SER A 167 0.62 -8.78 -7.80
CA SER A 167 1.55 -7.65 -7.69
C SER A 167 1.35 -6.59 -8.79
N GLU A 168 0.93 -7.01 -10.00
CA GLU A 168 0.58 -6.10 -11.08
C GLU A 168 -0.69 -5.31 -10.74
N ALA A 169 -1.69 -5.98 -10.18
CA ALA A 169 -2.93 -5.35 -9.73
C ALA A 169 -2.68 -4.28 -8.65
N LEU A 170 -1.79 -4.56 -7.69
CA LEU A 170 -1.38 -3.57 -6.68
C LEU A 170 -0.82 -2.30 -7.34
N LYS A 171 0.13 -2.46 -8.25
CA LYS A 171 0.81 -1.33 -8.90
C LYS A 171 -0.15 -0.53 -9.79
N LYS A 172 -0.95 -1.23 -10.61
CA LYS A 172 -1.76 -0.58 -11.67
C LYS A 172 -3.08 -0.04 -11.17
N GLU A 173 -3.74 -0.71 -10.22
CA GLU A 173 -5.07 -0.31 -9.76
C GLU A 173 -5.08 0.18 -8.31
N PHE A 174 -4.38 -0.49 -7.39
CA PHE A 174 -4.44 -0.09 -5.98
C PHE A 174 -3.66 1.21 -5.71
N PHE A 175 -2.42 1.29 -6.22
CA PHE A 175 -1.56 2.48 -6.11
C PHE A 175 -1.65 3.39 -7.33
N GLY A 176 -1.89 2.83 -8.52
CA GLY A 176 -1.98 3.60 -9.77
C GLY A 176 -3.25 4.45 -9.91
N ALA A 177 -4.31 4.18 -9.14
CA ALA A 177 -5.55 4.94 -9.20
C ALA A 177 -5.54 6.15 -8.24
N ALA A 178 -4.75 7.17 -8.59
CA ALA A 178 -5.04 8.56 -8.23
C ALA A 178 -5.73 9.22 -9.43
N GLY A 179 -7.06 9.32 -9.39
CA GLY A 179 -7.83 10.08 -10.38
C GLY A 179 -8.66 9.24 -11.35
N LYS A 180 -9.92 9.01 -11.00
CA LYS A 180 -11.06 9.31 -11.87
C LYS A 180 -12.14 9.95 -11.03
#